data_AF-A0A9E3WZD8-F1
#
_entry.id   AF-A0A9E3WZD8-F1
#
_cell.length_a   1.000
_cell.length_b   1.000
_cell.length_c   1.000
_cell.angle_alpha   90.00
_cell.angle_beta   90.00
_cell.angle_gamma   90.00
#
_symmetry.space_group_name_H-M   'P 1'
#
loop_
_entity.id
_entity.type
_entity.pdbx_description
1 polymer ?
#
loop_
_entity_poly.entity_id
_entity_poly.type
_entity_poly.pdbx_seq_one_letter_code
_entity_poly.pdbx_strand_id
1 'polypeptide(L)'
;MIPESIVTTYFVPEYTVYGVLLVALLFFIYDRWRYDLVALVALLALAIPGIVPVEEAFSGFGHPAVITVAAVLVINRALLNSGLVDLLARQLSRVGNYLSVQIGALSGFCAFCSALTNNVAAVALLMPVTVQLARKAERPPSLFLMPLAYSSLLGGMITLIGTPPNIIIASYRAQVAGTSFGFFDFTPVGAGVAVAGIAYMALVGWRLLPVRKGQASREEMFQINDYFTEVQLTEECTIKDKSFGELSEVLGERIVVAGIVRNQR
;
A
#
# COMPACT_ATOMS: atom_id res chain seq x y z
N MET A 1 55.80 11.47 -1.95
CA MET A 1 55.25 11.03 -3.25
C MET A 1 54.46 9.76 -2.97
N ILE A 2 53.14 9.88 -2.82
CA ILE A 2 52.26 8.73 -2.55
C ILE A 2 52.22 7.91 -3.86
N PRO A 3 52.44 6.58 -3.84
CA PRO A 3 52.45 5.79 -5.06
C PRO A 3 51.09 5.87 -5.77
N GLU A 4 51.10 6.12 -7.08
CA GLU A 4 49.89 6.26 -7.93
C GLU A 4 48.95 5.05 -7.87
N SER A 5 49.47 3.86 -7.53
CA SER A 5 48.69 2.64 -7.32
C SER A 5 47.76 2.71 -6.10
N ILE A 6 48.13 3.46 -5.05
CA ILE A 6 47.25 3.66 -3.88
C ILE A 6 46.15 4.67 -4.20
N VAL A 7 46.43 5.67 -5.05
CA VAL A 7 45.42 6.67 -5.41
C VAL A 7 44.36 6.04 -6.33
N THR A 8 44.77 5.28 -7.35
CA THR A 8 43.83 4.70 -8.33
C THR A 8 42.99 3.55 -7.80
N THR A 9 43.52 2.69 -6.93
CA THR A 9 42.75 1.56 -6.38
C THR A 9 41.75 2.01 -5.30
N TYR A 10 41.98 3.12 -4.60
CA TYR A 10 41.08 3.61 -3.54
C TYR A 10 40.15 4.76 -3.98
N PHE A 11 40.53 5.66 -4.90
CA PHE A 11 39.63 6.74 -5.36
C PHE A 11 38.57 6.27 -6.37
N VAL A 12 38.89 5.33 -7.26
CA VAL A 12 37.99 4.88 -8.33
C VAL A 12 36.75 4.10 -7.83
N PRO A 13 36.84 3.27 -6.76
CA PRO A 13 35.66 2.61 -6.19
C PRO A 13 34.64 3.60 -5.62
N GLU A 14 35.08 4.63 -4.90
CA GLU A 14 34.19 5.55 -4.18
C GLU A 14 33.27 6.32 -5.12
N TYR A 15 33.81 6.95 -6.18
CA TYR A 15 32.98 7.66 -7.16
C TYR A 15 32.03 6.73 -7.92
N THR A 16 32.44 5.48 -8.14
CA THR A 16 31.58 4.49 -8.80
C THR A 16 30.40 4.12 -7.90
N VAL A 17 30.64 3.92 -6.59
CA VAL A 17 29.58 3.69 -5.60
C VAL A 17 28.62 4.88 -5.54
N TYR A 18 29.15 6.11 -5.41
CA TYR A 18 28.30 7.30 -5.40
C TYR A 18 27.53 7.51 -6.71
N GLY A 19 28.15 7.23 -7.85
CA GLY A 19 27.51 7.30 -9.16
C GLY A 19 26.36 6.30 -9.29
N VAL A 20 26.57 5.04 -8.92
CA VAL A 20 25.53 4.01 -8.91
C VAL A 20 24.39 4.39 -7.95
N LEU A 21 24.72 4.90 -6.76
CA LEU A 21 23.74 5.34 -5.78
C LEU A 21 22.90 6.53 -6.29
N LEU A 22 23.55 7.52 -6.91
CA LEU A 22 22.85 8.66 -7.52
C LEU A 22 21.92 8.21 -8.64
N VAL A 23 22.39 7.32 -9.52
CA VAL A 23 21.57 6.76 -10.60
C VAL A 23 20.37 6.01 -10.02
N ALA A 24 20.58 5.15 -9.02
CA ALA A 24 19.50 4.42 -8.36
C ALA A 24 18.46 5.38 -7.75
N LEU A 25 18.90 6.45 -7.09
CA LEU A 25 18.02 7.49 -6.55
C LEU A 25 17.20 8.19 -7.64
N LEU A 26 17.81 8.53 -8.78
CA LEU A 26 17.10 9.11 -9.92
C LEU A 26 16.04 8.15 -10.48
N PHE A 27 16.36 6.86 -10.58
CA PHE A 27 15.39 5.84 -10.99
C PHE A 27 14.24 5.70 -10.00
N PHE A 28 14.51 5.77 -8.69
CA PHE A 28 13.46 5.77 -7.65
C PHE A 28 12.55 7.00 -7.75
N ILE A 29 13.10 8.18 -8.05
CA ILE A 29 12.32 9.41 -8.26
C ILE A 29 11.48 9.32 -9.55
N TYR A 30 12.02 8.70 -10.60
CA TYR A 30 11.35 8.58 -11.90
C TYR A 30 10.17 7.60 -11.91
N ASP A 31 10.10 6.69 -10.93
CA ASP A 31 8.94 5.85 -10.58
C ASP A 31 8.34 5.00 -11.73
N ARG A 32 9.09 4.78 -12.82
CA ARG A 32 8.63 3.97 -13.97
C ARG A 32 8.99 2.48 -13.88
N TRP A 33 10.03 2.17 -13.12
CA TRP A 33 10.59 0.83 -12.99
C TRP A 33 10.34 0.33 -11.58
N ARG A 34 10.08 -0.97 -11.42
CA ARG A 34 9.87 -1.53 -10.09
C ARG A 34 11.15 -1.37 -9.26
N TYR A 35 10.99 -0.91 -8.02
CA TYR A 35 12.13 -0.58 -7.15
C TYR A 35 13.05 -1.77 -6.87
N ASP A 36 12.51 -2.99 -6.84
CA ASP A 36 13.27 -4.23 -6.66
C ASP A 36 14.24 -4.47 -7.84
N LEU A 37 13.82 -4.20 -9.07
CA LEU A 37 14.68 -4.31 -10.25
C LEU A 37 15.79 -3.27 -10.22
N VAL A 38 15.47 -2.02 -9.88
CA VAL A 38 16.47 -0.95 -9.77
C VAL A 38 17.52 -1.29 -8.70
N ALA A 39 17.09 -1.80 -7.54
CA ALA A 39 18.00 -2.21 -6.47
C ALA A 39 18.90 -3.40 -6.88
N LEU A 40 18.35 -4.40 -7.57
CA LEU A 40 19.12 -5.55 -8.07
C LEU A 40 20.15 -5.14 -9.13
N VAL A 41 19.77 -4.26 -10.07
CA VAL A 41 20.71 -3.74 -11.09
C VAL A 41 21.82 -2.93 -10.42
N ALA A 42 21.50 -2.10 -9.44
CA ALA A 42 22.52 -1.37 -8.67
C ALA A 42 23.48 -2.31 -7.93
N LEU A 43 22.96 -3.38 -7.32
CA LEU A 43 23.78 -4.41 -6.68
C LEU A 43 24.71 -5.10 -7.68
N LEU A 44 24.18 -5.54 -8.83
CA LEU A 44 24.97 -6.19 -9.88
C LEU A 44 26.04 -5.24 -10.47
N ALA A 45 25.70 -3.96 -10.63
CA ALA A 45 26.64 -2.95 -11.10
C ALA A 45 27.84 -2.75 -10.16
N LEU A 46 27.69 -3.08 -8.87
CA LEU A 46 28.78 -3.03 -7.88
C LEU A 46 29.48 -4.39 -7.70
N ALA A 47 28.75 -5.50 -7.79
CA ALA A 47 29.28 -6.84 -7.58
C ALA A 47 30.09 -7.36 -8.79
N ILE A 48 29.62 -7.12 -10.04
CA ILE A 48 30.29 -7.62 -11.25
C ILE A 48 31.70 -7.04 -11.40
N PRO A 49 31.93 -5.73 -11.21
CA PRO A 49 33.27 -5.16 -11.26
C PRO A 49 34.14 -5.52 -10.04
N GLY A 50 33.61 -6.24 -9.06
CA GLY A 50 34.31 -6.61 -7.82
C GLY A 50 34.48 -5.47 -6.82
N ILE A 51 33.69 -4.39 -6.95
CA ILE A 51 33.71 -3.26 -6.00
C ILE A 51 33.14 -3.69 -4.65
N VAL A 52 32.10 -4.53 -4.68
CA VAL A 52 31.57 -5.22 -3.50
C VAL A 52 31.91 -6.72 -3.65
N PRO A 53 32.56 -7.34 -2.64
CA PRO A 53 32.81 -8.77 -2.64
C PRO A 53 31.51 -9.57 -2.82
N VAL A 54 31.53 -10.61 -3.65
CA VAL A 54 30.33 -11.39 -3.98
C VAL A 54 29.72 -12.05 -2.74
N GLU A 55 30.58 -12.42 -1.78
CA GLU A 55 30.19 -12.99 -0.49
C GLU A 55 29.42 -11.99 0.37
N GLU A 56 29.70 -10.69 0.23
CA GLU A 56 29.05 -9.61 0.98
C GLU A 56 27.87 -8.99 0.24
N ALA A 57 27.77 -9.19 -1.08
CA ALA A 57 26.72 -8.61 -1.93
C ALA A 57 25.30 -8.92 -1.42
N PHE A 58 25.08 -10.09 -0.82
CA PHE A 58 23.78 -10.52 -0.29
C PHE A 58 23.64 -10.35 1.22
N SER A 59 24.63 -9.81 1.92
CA SER A 59 24.60 -9.62 3.39
C SER A 59 23.41 -8.78 3.85
N GLY A 60 22.95 -7.82 3.04
CA GLY A 60 21.79 -6.99 3.31
C GLY A 60 20.47 -7.76 3.46
N PHE A 61 20.32 -8.94 2.83
CA PHE A 61 19.12 -9.77 2.99
C PHE A 61 19.00 -10.38 4.39
N GLY A 62 20.13 -10.62 5.07
CA GLY A 62 20.18 -11.11 6.44
C GLY A 62 20.03 -10.02 7.50
N HIS A 63 19.85 -8.76 7.10
CA HIS A 63 19.79 -7.65 8.02
C HIS A 63 18.56 -7.75 8.95
N PRO A 64 18.70 -7.56 10.28
CA PRO A 64 17.60 -7.70 11.23
C PRO A 64 16.35 -6.88 10.88
N ALA A 65 16.53 -5.68 10.30
CA ALA A 65 15.41 -4.87 9.80
C ALA A 65 14.57 -5.59 8.73
N VAL A 66 15.20 -6.28 7.77
CA VAL A 66 14.49 -6.99 6.68
C VAL A 66 13.65 -8.12 7.26
N ILE A 67 14.23 -8.89 8.18
CA ILE A 67 13.55 -9.98 8.89
C ILE A 67 12.37 -9.43 9.70
N THR A 68 12.58 -8.31 10.41
CA THR A 68 11.54 -7.66 11.21
C THR A 68 10.39 -7.17 10.34
N VAL A 69 10.68 -6.51 9.20
CA VAL A 69 9.65 -6.09 8.24
C VAL A 69 8.86 -7.29 7.72
N ALA A 70 9.53 -8.39 7.35
CA ALA A 70 8.86 -9.59 6.88
C ALA A 70 7.91 -10.19 7.93
N ALA A 71 8.39 -10.32 9.18
CA ALA A 71 7.58 -10.81 10.30
C ALA A 71 6.36 -9.91 10.56
N VAL A 72 6.55 -8.58 10.55
CA VAL A 72 5.47 -7.61 10.71
C VAL A 72 4.44 -7.72 9.59
N LEU A 73 4.85 -7.91 8.33
CA LEU A 73 3.91 -8.09 7.23
C LEU A 73 3.06 -9.37 7.39
N VAL A 74 3.64 -10.46 7.90
CA VAL A 74 2.92 -11.69 8.22
C VAL A 74 1.91 -11.47 9.35
N ILE A 75 2.34 -10.83 10.44
CA ILE A 75 1.47 -10.50 11.58
C ILE A 75 0.32 -9.60 11.14
N ASN A 76 0.61 -8.58 10.33
CA ASN A 76 -0.38 -7.69 9.76
C ASN A 76 -1.42 -8.51 8.99
N ARG A 77 -0.99 -9.41 8.10
CA ARG A 77 -1.92 -10.25 7.33
C ARG A 77 -2.76 -11.17 8.23
N ALA A 78 -2.19 -11.73 9.30
CA ALA A 78 -2.93 -12.53 10.27
C ALA A 78 -4.00 -11.71 11.00
N LEU A 79 -3.68 -10.48 11.42
CA LEU A 79 -4.64 -9.56 12.03
C LEU A 79 -5.79 -9.22 11.07
N LEU A 80 -5.49 -8.99 9.79
CA LEU A 80 -6.52 -8.77 8.76
C LEU A 80 -7.44 -9.99 8.61
N ASN A 81 -6.86 -11.18 8.49
CA ASN A 81 -7.62 -12.42 8.29
C ASN A 81 -8.44 -12.83 9.53
N SER A 82 -8.08 -12.35 10.72
CA SER A 82 -8.81 -12.63 11.96
C SER A 82 -10.20 -11.97 12.02
N GLY A 83 -10.48 -11.00 11.15
CA GLY A 83 -11.73 -10.24 11.16
C GLY A 83 -11.85 -9.23 12.31
N LEU A 84 -10.83 -9.09 13.17
CA LEU A 84 -10.81 -8.11 14.26
C LEU A 84 -11.04 -6.68 13.74
N VAL A 85 -10.38 -6.33 12.64
CA VAL A 85 -10.51 -5.00 12.04
C VAL A 85 -11.90 -4.80 11.44
N ASP A 86 -12.49 -5.83 10.81
CA ASP A 86 -13.85 -5.77 10.26
C ASP A 86 -14.90 -5.59 11.35
N LEU A 87 -14.74 -6.24 12.51
CA LEU A 87 -15.63 -6.09 13.66
C LEU A 87 -15.61 -4.66 14.19
N LEU A 88 -14.42 -4.09 14.30
CA LEU A 88 -14.25 -2.71 14.77
C LEU A 88 -14.75 -1.70 13.73
N ALA A 89 -14.56 -1.95 12.43
CA ALA A 89 -15.05 -1.08 11.36
C ALA A 89 -16.58 -1.01 11.28
N ARG A 90 -17.30 -2.10 11.63
CA ARG A 90 -18.78 -2.07 11.73
C ARG A 90 -19.28 -1.08 12.77
N GLN A 91 -18.54 -0.84 13.85
CA GLN A 91 -18.94 0.12 14.88
C GLN A 91 -18.96 1.56 14.34
N LEU A 92 -18.14 1.86 13.33
CA LEU A 92 -18.05 3.19 12.73
C LEU A 92 -19.34 3.59 11.97
N SER A 93 -20.12 2.62 11.51
CA SER A 93 -21.41 2.86 10.82
C SER A 93 -22.51 3.45 11.74
N ARG A 94 -22.28 3.44 13.05
CA ARG A 94 -23.20 3.93 14.10
C ARG A 94 -22.89 5.36 14.56
N VAL A 95 -21.88 6.00 13.99
CA VAL A 95 -21.50 7.38 14.33
C VAL A 95 -22.59 8.36 13.87
N GLY A 96 -22.79 9.44 14.63
CA GLY A 96 -23.86 10.43 14.41
C GLY A 96 -23.80 11.16 13.06
N ASN A 97 -24.72 12.10 12.86
CA ASN A 97 -24.96 12.73 11.54
C ASN A 97 -24.06 13.94 11.23
N TYR A 98 -23.29 14.43 12.20
CA TYR A 98 -22.42 15.59 11.99
C TYR A 98 -21.15 15.20 11.24
N LEU A 99 -20.86 15.89 10.13
CA LEU A 99 -19.71 15.60 9.26
C LEU A 99 -18.37 15.60 10.02
N SER A 100 -18.16 16.58 10.91
CA SER A 100 -16.95 16.67 11.74
C SER A 100 -16.77 15.45 12.65
N VAL A 101 -17.87 14.94 13.22
CA VAL A 101 -17.86 13.77 14.09
C VAL A 101 -17.59 12.50 13.28
N GLN A 102 -18.19 12.38 12.09
CA GLN A 102 -17.94 11.26 11.18
C GLN A 102 -16.48 11.22 10.73
N ILE A 103 -15.91 12.36 10.32
CA ILE A 103 -14.50 12.46 9.93
C ILE A 103 -13.60 12.17 11.12
N GLY A 104 -13.87 12.76 12.29
CA GLY A 104 -13.08 12.52 13.50
C GLY A 104 -13.07 11.06 13.94
N ALA A 105 -14.24 10.40 13.93
CA ALA A 105 -14.35 8.99 14.27
C ALA A 105 -13.66 8.09 13.24
N LEU A 106 -13.87 8.37 11.94
CA LEU A 106 -13.24 7.62 10.85
C LEU A 106 -11.72 7.75 10.91
N SER A 107 -11.22 8.98 11.05
CA SER A 107 -9.79 9.26 11.10
C SER A 107 -9.15 8.73 12.38
N GLY A 108 -9.81 8.84 13.54
CA GLY A 108 -9.33 8.24 14.79
C GLY A 108 -9.23 6.72 14.69
N PHE A 109 -10.27 6.09 14.17
CA PHE A 109 -10.30 4.65 14.00
C PHE A 109 -9.26 4.17 12.97
N CYS A 110 -9.11 4.87 11.85
CA CYS A 110 -8.10 4.57 10.84
C CYS A 110 -6.68 4.72 11.38
N ALA A 111 -6.40 5.79 12.12
CA ALA A 111 -5.09 5.98 12.73
C ALA A 111 -4.77 4.85 13.72
N PHE A 112 -5.76 4.42 14.52
CA PHE A 112 -5.60 3.27 15.41
C PHE A 112 -5.31 1.98 14.64
N CYS A 113 -6.09 1.66 13.60
CA CYS A 113 -5.83 0.49 12.76
C CYS A 113 -4.46 0.55 12.07
N SER A 114 -4.05 1.73 11.59
CA SER A 114 -2.76 1.91 10.93
C SER A 114 -1.59 1.73 11.91
N ALA A 115 -1.72 2.21 13.14
CA ALA A 115 -0.73 2.01 14.21
C ALA A 115 -0.53 0.53 14.57
N LEU A 116 -1.54 -0.31 14.38
CA LEU A 116 -1.45 -1.76 14.61
C LEU A 116 -0.99 -2.56 13.38
N THR A 117 -1.06 -1.96 12.19
CA THR A 117 -0.81 -2.66 10.94
C THR A 117 0.16 -1.87 10.06
N ASN A 118 -0.29 -1.41 8.89
CA ASN A 118 0.43 -0.47 8.05
C ASN A 118 -0.59 0.43 7.32
N ASN A 119 -0.08 1.55 6.78
CA ASN A 119 -0.92 2.57 6.13
C ASN A 119 -1.81 1.99 5.02
N VAL A 120 -1.24 1.11 4.18
CA VAL A 120 -1.92 0.55 2.99
C VAL A 120 -3.04 -0.39 3.41
N ALA A 121 -2.78 -1.30 4.34
CA ALA A 121 -3.75 -2.25 4.86
C ALA A 121 -4.91 -1.53 5.54
N ALA A 122 -4.62 -0.54 6.39
CA ALA A 122 -5.65 0.23 7.09
C ALA A 122 -6.59 0.96 6.11
N VAL A 123 -6.05 1.60 5.07
CA VAL A 123 -6.87 2.26 4.04
C VAL A 123 -7.70 1.23 3.26
N ALA A 124 -7.10 0.11 2.82
CA ALA A 124 -7.80 -0.90 2.02
C ALA A 124 -9.02 -1.49 2.75
N LEU A 125 -8.88 -1.76 4.05
CA LEU A 125 -9.97 -2.27 4.89
C LEU A 125 -11.10 -1.25 5.08
N LEU A 126 -10.73 0.00 5.31
CA LEU A 126 -11.68 1.04 5.69
C LEU A 126 -12.28 1.76 4.50
N MET A 127 -11.69 1.67 3.31
CA MET A 127 -12.22 2.23 2.07
C MET A 127 -13.67 1.80 1.79
N PRO A 128 -14.05 0.51 1.80
CA PRO A 128 -15.44 0.12 1.56
C PRO A 128 -16.40 0.71 2.59
N VAL A 129 -16.01 0.73 3.87
CA VAL A 129 -16.80 1.32 4.96
C VAL A 129 -16.93 2.83 4.79
N THR A 130 -15.86 3.49 4.35
CA THR A 130 -15.79 4.94 4.10
C THR A 130 -16.71 5.33 2.95
N VAL A 131 -16.71 4.56 1.86
CA VAL A 131 -17.62 4.77 0.73
C VAL A 131 -19.08 4.60 1.18
N GLN A 132 -19.38 3.58 1.98
CA GLN A 132 -20.73 3.38 2.52
C GLN A 132 -21.17 4.52 3.45
N LEU A 133 -20.26 5.01 4.31
CA LEU A 133 -20.52 6.13 5.21
C LEU A 133 -20.81 7.42 4.42
N ALA A 134 -20.01 7.71 3.39
CA ALA A 134 -20.22 8.85 2.50
C ALA A 134 -21.58 8.77 1.77
N ARG A 135 -21.95 7.59 1.28
CA ARG A 135 -23.25 7.34 0.64
C ARG A 135 -24.41 7.57 1.60
N LYS A 136 -24.36 7.02 2.82
CA LYS A 136 -25.39 7.20 3.86
C LYS A 136 -25.52 8.65 4.31
N ALA A 137 -24.42 9.40 4.29
CA ALA A 137 -24.41 10.82 4.59
C ALA A 137 -24.85 11.72 3.41
N GLU A 138 -25.13 11.13 2.24
CA GLU A 138 -25.43 11.85 0.98
C GLU A 138 -24.34 12.88 0.61
N ARG A 139 -23.07 12.49 0.82
CA ARG A 139 -21.90 13.33 0.57
C ARG A 139 -20.93 12.69 -0.42
N PRO A 140 -20.16 13.49 -1.16
CA PRO A 140 -19.16 12.97 -2.09
C PRO A 140 -18.08 12.16 -1.34
N PRO A 141 -17.71 10.94 -1.81
CA PRO A 141 -16.74 10.07 -1.14
C PRO A 141 -15.36 10.71 -0.91
N SER A 142 -14.96 11.64 -1.79
CA SER A 142 -13.70 12.39 -1.68
C SER A 142 -13.56 13.14 -0.34
N LEU A 143 -14.66 13.57 0.27
CA LEU A 143 -14.67 14.23 1.58
C LEU A 143 -14.30 13.31 2.74
N PHE A 144 -14.42 11.98 2.58
CA PHE A 144 -14.08 11.00 3.62
C PHE A 144 -12.82 10.19 3.28
N LEU A 145 -12.60 9.91 1.99
CA LEU A 145 -11.43 9.17 1.52
C LEU A 145 -10.12 9.96 1.71
N MET A 146 -10.14 11.29 1.57
CA MET A 146 -8.93 12.08 1.83
C MET A 146 -8.55 12.11 3.32
N PRO A 147 -9.47 12.40 4.27
CA PRO A 147 -9.18 12.25 5.70
C PRO A 147 -8.74 10.84 6.08
N LEU A 148 -9.33 9.79 5.48
CA LEU A 148 -8.92 8.40 5.69
C LEU A 148 -7.43 8.20 5.33
N ALA A 149 -7.03 8.65 4.12
CA ALA A 149 -5.65 8.54 3.67
C ALA A 149 -4.68 9.25 4.61
N TYR A 150 -4.97 10.50 5.00
CA TYR A 150 -4.15 11.24 5.96
C TYR A 150 -4.08 10.57 7.32
N SER A 151 -5.21 10.10 7.86
CA SER A 151 -5.22 9.42 9.15
C SER A 151 -4.40 8.12 9.15
N SER A 152 -4.36 7.41 8.02
CA SER A 152 -3.52 6.22 7.91
C SER A 152 -2.03 6.57 8.08
N LEU A 153 -1.58 7.65 7.43
CA LEU A 153 -0.20 8.13 7.53
C LEU A 153 0.13 8.60 8.96
N LEU A 154 -0.81 9.33 9.59
CA LEU A 154 -0.67 9.79 10.97
C LEU A 154 -0.58 8.61 11.95
N GLY A 155 -1.41 7.59 11.79
CA GLY A 155 -1.38 6.39 12.62
C GLY A 155 -0.09 5.58 12.49
N GLY A 156 0.47 5.50 11.27
CA GLY A 156 1.72 4.79 11.02
C GLY A 156 2.94 5.37 11.75
N MET A 157 2.86 6.62 12.21
CA MET A 157 3.91 7.25 13.02
C MET A 157 3.88 6.87 14.51
N ILE A 158 2.82 6.22 14.99
CA ILE A 158 2.60 5.98 16.42
C ILE A 158 3.46 4.82 16.95
N THR A 159 3.69 3.79 16.14
CA THR A 159 4.37 2.56 16.56
C THR A 159 5.57 2.24 15.69
N LEU A 160 6.47 1.39 16.22
CA LEU A 160 7.61 0.88 15.47
C LEU A 160 7.21 0.18 14.17
N ILE A 161 6.10 -0.58 14.19
CA ILE A 161 5.67 -1.43 13.07
C ILE A 161 4.84 -0.69 12.02
N GLY A 162 4.35 0.52 12.33
CA GLY A 162 3.42 1.25 11.48
C GLY A 162 4.00 1.60 10.11
N THR A 163 5.31 1.84 10.01
CA THR A 163 5.98 2.13 8.74
C THR A 163 7.40 1.54 8.62
N PRO A 164 7.86 1.17 7.41
CA PRO A 164 9.23 0.68 7.20
C PRO A 164 10.33 1.64 7.68
N PRO A 165 10.23 2.98 7.52
CA PRO A 165 11.22 3.92 8.05
C PRO A 165 11.44 3.80 9.56
N ASN A 166 10.38 3.56 10.35
CA ASN A 166 10.50 3.37 11.80
C ASN A 166 11.33 2.12 12.15
N ILE A 167 11.12 1.02 11.42
CA ILE A 167 11.88 -0.22 11.59
C ILE A 167 13.35 -0.03 11.19
N ILE A 168 13.59 0.67 10.09
CA ILE A 168 14.94 0.96 9.58
C ILE A 168 15.72 1.80 10.60
N ILE A 169 15.15 2.90 11.09
CA ILE A 169 15.86 3.77 12.05
C ILE A 169 16.07 3.08 13.40
N ALA A 170 15.13 2.25 13.86
CA ALA A 170 15.30 1.45 15.09
C ALA A 170 16.45 0.46 14.96
N SER A 171 16.54 -0.24 13.83
CA SER A 171 17.62 -1.19 13.55
C SER A 171 18.96 -0.47 13.41
N TYR A 172 18.98 0.69 12.74
CA TYR A 172 20.18 1.50 12.60
C TYR A 172 20.68 2.04 13.94
N ARG A 173 19.78 2.53 14.80
CA ARG A 173 20.13 2.97 16.16
C ARG A 173 20.71 1.83 16.99
N ALA A 174 20.18 0.61 16.84
CA ALA A 174 20.73 -0.56 17.52
C ALA A 174 22.20 -0.83 17.14
N GLN A 175 22.57 -0.60 15.87
CA GLN A 175 23.95 -0.76 15.40
C GLN A 175 24.88 0.34 15.89
N VAL A 176 24.45 1.60 15.85
CA VAL A 176 25.32 2.76 16.16
C VAL A 176 25.38 3.04 17.66
N ALA A 177 24.26 2.93 18.37
CA ALA A 177 24.12 3.30 19.78
C ALA A 177 23.92 2.10 20.73
N GLY A 178 24.03 0.87 20.21
CA GLY A 178 23.87 -0.37 20.99
C GLY A 178 22.45 -0.63 21.51
N THR A 179 21.48 0.24 21.21
CA THR A 179 20.11 0.18 21.72
C THR A 179 19.11 0.44 20.60
N SER A 180 18.15 -0.46 20.41
CA SER A 180 17.04 -0.27 19.46
C SER A 180 15.97 0.65 20.05
N PHE A 181 15.16 1.28 19.20
CA PHE A 181 13.87 1.80 19.65
C PHE A 181 12.96 0.64 20.05
N GLY A 182 12.27 0.80 21.18
CA GLY A 182 11.19 -0.05 21.63
C GLY A 182 9.92 0.16 20.79
N PHE A 183 8.94 -0.72 21.01
CA PHE A 183 7.70 -0.71 20.21
C PHE A 183 6.92 0.61 20.31
N PHE A 184 6.90 1.23 21.49
CA PHE A 184 6.13 2.44 21.81
C PHE A 184 6.98 3.70 21.95
N ASP A 185 8.28 3.66 21.62
CA ASP A 185 9.15 4.84 21.76
C ASP A 185 8.73 6.00 20.85
N PHE A 186 8.07 5.68 19.72
CA PHE A 186 7.51 6.67 18.80
C PHE A 186 6.17 7.24 19.27
N THR A 187 5.49 6.58 20.20
CA THR A 187 4.10 6.88 20.55
C THR A 187 3.89 8.28 21.13
N PRO A 188 4.74 8.84 22.00
CA PRO A 188 4.50 10.18 22.55
C PRO A 188 4.44 11.25 21.45
N VAL A 189 5.36 11.21 20.49
CA VAL A 189 5.42 12.16 19.37
C VAL A 189 4.36 11.81 18.32
N GLY A 190 4.30 10.55 17.90
CA GLY A 190 3.38 10.08 16.88
C GLY A 190 1.92 10.27 17.28
N ALA A 191 1.54 9.95 18.51
CA ALA A 191 0.19 10.16 19.02
C ALA A 191 -0.14 11.65 19.14
N GLY A 192 0.82 12.49 19.58
CA GLY A 192 0.62 13.95 19.62
C GLY A 192 0.33 14.54 18.23
N VAL A 193 1.14 14.17 17.23
CA VAL A 193 0.94 14.61 15.83
C VAL A 193 -0.34 14.03 15.25
N ALA A 194 -0.66 12.76 15.53
CA ALA A 194 -1.89 12.13 15.06
C ALA A 194 -3.13 12.81 15.64
N VAL A 195 -3.17 13.06 16.95
CA VAL A 195 -4.29 13.78 17.58
C VAL A 195 -4.45 15.18 17.00
N ALA A 196 -3.36 15.93 16.84
CA ALA A 196 -3.40 17.26 16.24
C ALA A 196 -3.90 17.23 14.78
N GLY A 197 -3.40 16.30 13.97
CA GLY A 197 -3.80 16.14 12.57
C GLY A 197 -5.25 15.67 12.40
N ILE A 198 -5.71 14.75 13.24
CA ILE A 198 -7.10 14.27 13.25
C ILE A 198 -8.04 15.40 13.70
N ALA A 199 -7.68 16.14 14.76
CA ALA A 199 -8.45 17.30 15.20
C ALA A 199 -8.53 18.36 14.09
N TYR A 200 -7.41 18.66 13.42
CA TYR A 200 -7.40 19.55 12.27
C TYR A 200 -8.34 19.06 11.17
N MET A 201 -8.29 17.77 10.80
CA MET A 201 -9.14 17.22 9.75
C MET A 201 -10.62 17.25 10.11
N ALA A 202 -10.96 16.94 11.36
CA ALA A 202 -12.34 16.95 11.86
C ALA A 202 -12.93 18.36 11.97
N LEU A 203 -12.12 19.36 12.32
CA LEU A 203 -12.60 20.72 12.60
C LEU A 203 -12.50 21.66 11.41
N VAL A 204 -11.35 21.68 10.73
CA VAL A 204 -10.99 22.71 9.74
C VAL A 204 -10.76 22.09 8.37
N GLY A 205 -9.92 21.07 8.27
CA GLY A 205 -9.35 20.67 6.99
C GLY A 205 -10.37 20.06 6.02
N TRP A 206 -11.49 19.50 6.51
CA TRP A 206 -12.59 19.09 5.62
C TRP A 206 -13.19 20.23 4.79
N ARG A 207 -13.05 21.48 5.22
CA ARG A 207 -13.51 22.67 4.48
C ARG A 207 -12.60 23.03 3.30
N LEU A 208 -11.34 22.60 3.35
CA LEU A 208 -10.33 22.86 2.31
C LEU A 208 -10.26 21.74 1.29
N LEU A 209 -10.95 20.62 1.53
CA LEU A 209 -10.91 19.46 0.65
C LEU A 209 -11.62 19.76 -0.67
N PRO A 210 -10.98 19.49 -1.82
CA PRO A 210 -11.61 19.66 -3.11
C PRO A 210 -12.77 18.67 -3.24
N VAL A 211 -13.98 19.18 -3.41
CA VAL A 211 -15.16 18.36 -3.66
C VAL A 211 -15.12 17.89 -5.11
N ARG A 212 -14.51 16.73 -5.31
CA ARG A 212 -14.64 16.00 -6.57
C ARG A 212 -16.01 15.34 -6.57
N LYS A 213 -16.96 15.90 -7.33
CA LYS A 213 -18.18 15.17 -7.73
C LYS A 213 -17.72 14.02 -8.60
N GLY A 214 -17.55 12.84 -8.01
CA GLY A 214 -17.20 11.64 -8.77
C GLY A 214 -18.27 11.40 -9.83
N GLN A 215 -17.86 11.30 -11.09
CA GLN A 215 -18.71 10.85 -12.21
C GLN A 215 -19.06 9.36 -12.12
N ALA A 216 -18.62 8.65 -11.07
CA ALA A 216 -18.93 7.23 -10.90
C ALA A 216 -20.37 7.05 -10.41
N SER A 217 -21.25 6.71 -11.36
CA SER A 217 -22.57 6.15 -11.10
C SER A 217 -22.44 4.89 -10.25
N ARG A 218 -23.56 4.54 -9.60
CA ARG A 218 -23.82 3.44 -8.66
C ARG A 218 -23.12 2.10 -8.97
N GLU A 219 -22.84 1.82 -10.24
CA GLU A 219 -22.26 0.55 -10.74
C GLU A 219 -20.72 0.52 -10.86
N GLU A 220 -20.03 1.61 -11.22
CA GLU A 220 -18.60 1.54 -11.63
C GLU A 220 -17.62 1.25 -10.49
N MET A 221 -17.94 1.66 -9.25
CA MET A 221 -17.03 1.53 -8.10
C MET A 221 -17.02 0.11 -7.51
N PHE A 222 -18.00 -0.73 -7.86
CA PHE A 222 -18.11 -2.12 -7.41
C PHE A 222 -17.83 -3.14 -8.52
N GLN A 223 -17.82 -2.75 -9.80
CA GLN A 223 -17.59 -3.64 -10.95
C GLN A 223 -16.11 -3.74 -11.39
N ILE A 224 -15.15 -3.75 -10.46
CA ILE A 224 -13.73 -3.90 -10.85
C ILE A 224 -13.37 -5.33 -11.30
N ASN A 225 -14.28 -6.32 -11.24
CA ASN A 225 -13.95 -7.70 -11.63
C ASN A 225 -14.93 -8.42 -12.59
N ASP A 226 -16.00 -7.78 -13.06
CA ASP A 226 -16.93 -8.43 -14.01
C ASP A 226 -16.68 -7.89 -15.42
N TYR A 227 -15.78 -8.52 -16.17
CA TYR A 227 -15.58 -8.22 -17.58
C TYR A 227 -16.71 -8.87 -18.39
N PHE A 228 -17.66 -8.06 -18.87
CA PHE A 228 -18.56 -8.49 -19.92
C PHE A 228 -17.83 -8.42 -21.26
N THR A 229 -17.68 -9.56 -21.93
CA THR A 229 -17.20 -9.63 -23.30
C THR A 229 -18.24 -10.29 -24.16
N GLU A 230 -18.46 -9.74 -25.35
CA GLU A 230 -19.25 -10.40 -26.38
C GLU A 230 -18.31 -11.28 -27.20
N VAL A 231 -18.71 -12.54 -27.44
CA VAL A 231 -17.95 -13.47 -28.26
C VAL A 231 -18.85 -13.92 -29.41
N GLN A 232 -18.40 -13.67 -30.63
CA GLN A 232 -19.09 -14.16 -31.82
C GLN A 232 -18.63 -15.59 -32.11
N LEU A 233 -19.58 -16.53 -32.13
CA LEU A 233 -19.31 -17.91 -32.49
C LEU A 233 -19.06 -17.99 -34.01
N THR A 234 -17.86 -18.42 -34.40
CA THR A 234 -17.51 -18.69 -35.81
C THR A 234 -18.05 -20.05 -36.26
N GLU A 235 -18.12 -20.28 -37.58
CA GLU A 235 -18.73 -21.50 -38.13
C GLU A 235 -18.04 -22.80 -37.72
N GLU A 236 -16.76 -22.73 -37.32
CA GLU A 236 -15.94 -23.85 -36.86
C GLU A 236 -16.04 -24.10 -35.34
N CYS A 237 -16.88 -23.35 -34.62
CA CYS A 237 -16.95 -23.44 -33.17
C CYS A 237 -17.71 -24.70 -32.70
N THR A 238 -17.07 -25.51 -31.85
CA THR A 238 -17.62 -26.78 -31.31
C THR A 238 -18.86 -26.61 -30.43
N ILE A 239 -19.19 -25.37 -30.05
CA ILE A 239 -20.27 -25.04 -29.10
C ILE A 239 -21.55 -24.56 -29.83
N LYS A 240 -21.51 -24.46 -31.17
CA LYS A 240 -22.57 -23.88 -32.02
C LYS A 240 -23.97 -24.45 -31.80
N ASP A 241 -24.08 -25.75 -31.52
CA ASP A 241 -25.36 -26.46 -31.38
C ASP A 241 -25.77 -26.75 -29.93
N LYS A 242 -25.03 -26.21 -28.95
CA LYS A 242 -25.34 -26.44 -27.53
C LYS A 242 -26.39 -25.47 -27.01
N SER A 243 -27.26 -25.97 -26.15
CA SER A 243 -28.29 -25.15 -25.48
C SER A 243 -27.67 -24.30 -24.36
N PHE A 244 -28.40 -23.26 -23.92
CA PHE A 244 -27.95 -22.36 -22.84
C PHE A 244 -27.61 -23.11 -21.54
N GLY A 245 -28.34 -24.18 -21.21
CA GLY A 245 -28.06 -25.01 -20.04
C GLY A 245 -26.73 -25.77 -20.18
N GLU A 246 -26.46 -26.33 -21.36
CA GLU A 246 -25.26 -27.14 -21.65
C GLU A 246 -23.99 -26.29 -21.80
N LEU A 247 -24.14 -25.01 -22.11
CA LEU A 247 -23.03 -24.04 -22.17
C LEU A 247 -22.34 -23.86 -20.82
N SER A 248 -23.10 -23.92 -19.72
CA SER A 248 -22.57 -23.79 -18.36
C SER A 248 -21.64 -24.94 -17.96
N GLU A 249 -21.95 -26.16 -18.42
CA GLU A 249 -21.13 -27.35 -18.15
C GLU A 249 -19.83 -27.36 -18.97
N VAL A 250 -19.84 -26.79 -20.17
CA VAL A 250 -18.70 -26.80 -21.10
C VAL A 250 -17.69 -25.69 -20.78
N LEU A 251 -18.16 -24.53 -20.35
CA LEU A 251 -17.32 -23.35 -20.08
C LEU A 251 -16.80 -23.30 -18.63
N GLY A 252 -17.34 -24.14 -17.75
CA GLY A 252 -16.95 -24.26 -16.34
C GLY A 252 -17.35 -23.06 -15.48
N GLU A 253 -17.03 -23.11 -14.19
CA GLU A 253 -17.46 -22.10 -13.20
C GLU A 253 -16.81 -20.70 -13.37
N ARG A 254 -15.87 -20.54 -14.31
CA ARG A 254 -15.15 -19.28 -14.52
C ARG A 254 -15.82 -18.34 -15.52
N ILE A 255 -16.78 -18.82 -16.31
CA ILE A 255 -17.46 -18.04 -17.35
C ILE A 255 -18.97 -18.19 -17.15
N VAL A 256 -19.63 -17.08 -16.80
CA VAL A 256 -21.09 -17.03 -16.69
C VAL A 256 -21.66 -16.48 -17.99
N VAL A 257 -22.42 -17.29 -18.72
CA VAL A 257 -23.12 -16.84 -19.93
C VAL A 257 -24.31 -16.00 -19.51
N ALA A 258 -24.22 -14.68 -19.69
CA ALA A 258 -25.28 -13.74 -19.30
C ALA A 258 -26.47 -13.76 -20.29
N GLY A 259 -26.24 -14.13 -21.55
CA GLY A 259 -27.28 -14.21 -22.58
C GLY A 259 -26.73 -14.64 -23.93
N ILE A 260 -27.61 -15.10 -24.81
CA ILE A 260 -27.28 -15.45 -26.21
C ILE A 260 -28.06 -14.49 -27.11
N VAL A 261 -27.35 -13.70 -27.91
CA VAL A 261 -27.96 -12.85 -28.94
C VAL A 261 -27.93 -13.62 -30.25
N ARG A 262 -29.11 -14.05 -30.72
CA ARG A 262 -29.27 -14.65 -32.06
C ARG A 262 -29.77 -13.55 -32.98
N ASN A 263 -28.95 -13.15 -33.94
CA ASN A 263 -29.30 -12.08 -34.86
C ASN A 263 -30.42 -12.55 -35.80
N GLN A 264 -31.67 -12.29 -35.42
CA GLN A 264 -32.84 -12.39 -36.29
C GLN A 264 -33.61 -11.08 -36.23
N ARG A 265 -33.17 -10.13 -37.06
CA ARG A 265 -33.73 -8.79 -37.31
C ARG A 265 -33.80 -7.83 -36.13
#